data_AF-A0A4R3YMR7-F1
#
_entry.id   AF-A0A4R3YMR7-F1
#
_cell.length_a   1.000
_cell.length_b   1.000
_cell.length_c   1.000
_cell.angle_alpha   90.00
_cell.angle_beta   90.00
_cell.angle_gamma   90.00
#
_symmetry.space_group_name_H-M   'P 1'
#
loop_
_entity.id
_entity.type
_entity.pdbx_description
1 polymer ?
#
loop_
_entity_poly.entity_id
_entity_poly.type
_entity_poly.pdbx_seq_one_letter_code
_entity_poly.pdbx_strand_id
1 'polypeptide(L)'
;MSPTPRKPSSRPKAPATTAKRRPIAAPARQTRPADASTRAEKTLDWLLRPLPPHLREKAHAYLVLTRMDRPVGALLLLWPTWWALWLAAKDFPPVGPLFIFTIGVFAMRAAGCAINDYADRKLDPQVARTAGRPIASGRVTPREALIVFASLLVLSFVLVLFTNKLTILLSFAGAALAAIYPFTKRYTHLPQVVLGAAFGWSIPMAFAAVTNHVPPQAWLLFIGNIIWSVIYDTEYAMVDRDDDIKVGAKSTAILFGDADLAIIGILMGTFLVTMLLVGTRAALGWPYWIALLAAAGLFAWQQWIMRGRAREACLTAFRNNNWLGLALWVGIVIALAL
;
A
#
# COMPACT_ATOMS: atom_id res chain seq x y z
N MET A 1 74.93 52.72 -40.30
CA MET A 1 73.59 52.35 -39.80
C MET A 1 73.46 50.84 -39.85
N SER A 2 73.51 50.16 -38.70
CA SER A 2 73.06 48.78 -38.46
C SER A 2 73.14 48.52 -36.95
N PRO A 3 72.02 48.31 -36.23
CA PRO A 3 72.03 48.14 -34.78
C PRO A 3 72.32 46.69 -34.35
N THR A 4 73.01 46.54 -33.23
CA THR A 4 73.22 45.29 -32.49
C THR A 4 71.91 44.68 -31.96
N PRO A 5 71.78 43.33 -31.88
CA PRO A 5 70.51 42.68 -31.55
C PRO A 5 70.18 42.74 -30.05
N ARG A 6 68.95 43.14 -29.74
CA ARG A 6 68.34 43.14 -28.39
C ARG A 6 68.01 41.72 -27.91
N LYS A 7 68.22 41.48 -26.61
CA LYS A 7 67.81 40.26 -25.86
C LYS A 7 66.31 39.96 -26.01
N PRO A 8 65.87 38.68 -25.93
CA PRO A 8 64.46 38.33 -26.00
C PRO A 8 63.71 38.81 -24.74
N SER A 9 62.56 39.47 -24.92
CA SER A 9 61.69 39.85 -23.81
C SER A 9 60.89 38.64 -23.30
N SER A 10 60.80 38.52 -21.98
CA SER A 10 59.95 37.54 -21.29
C SER A 10 58.48 37.90 -21.49
N ARG A 11 57.69 36.96 -22.03
CA ARG A 11 56.22 37.06 -22.02
C ARG A 11 55.71 36.93 -20.57
N PRO A 12 54.71 37.71 -20.14
CA PRO A 12 54.04 37.48 -18.87
C PRO A 12 53.25 36.17 -18.93
N LYS A 13 53.39 35.32 -17.90
CA LYS A 13 52.53 34.15 -17.70
C LYS A 13 51.08 34.61 -17.47
N ALA A 14 50.14 34.03 -18.21
CA ALA A 14 48.71 34.22 -17.98
C ALA A 14 48.34 33.82 -16.54
N PRO A 15 47.41 34.53 -15.87
CA PRO A 15 46.99 34.16 -14.53
C PRO A 15 46.28 32.81 -14.57
N ALA A 16 46.68 31.90 -13.67
CA ALA A 16 45.99 30.64 -13.46
C ALA A 16 44.55 30.93 -13.04
N THR A 17 43.58 30.59 -13.89
CA THR A 17 42.17 30.57 -13.55
C THR A 17 41.96 29.56 -12.43
N THR A 18 41.81 30.05 -11.21
CA THR A 18 41.31 29.27 -10.08
C THR A 18 39.91 28.79 -10.43
N ALA A 19 39.80 27.54 -10.84
CA ALA A 19 38.53 26.86 -11.00
C ALA A 19 37.80 26.94 -9.65
N LYS A 20 36.80 27.82 -9.56
CA LYS A 20 35.86 27.86 -8.43
C LYS A 20 35.30 26.45 -8.30
N ARG A 21 35.69 25.74 -7.24
CA ARG A 21 35.06 24.49 -6.82
C ARG A 21 33.55 24.77 -6.79
N ARG A 22 32.80 24.10 -7.67
CA ARG A 22 31.34 24.07 -7.57
C ARG A 22 31.01 23.70 -6.12
N PRO A 23 30.09 24.41 -5.45
CA PRO A 23 29.63 23.98 -4.14
C PRO A 23 29.18 22.53 -4.29
N ILE A 24 29.70 21.64 -3.44
CA ILE A 24 29.15 20.29 -3.29
C ILE A 24 27.68 20.53 -2.96
N ALA A 25 26.79 20.13 -3.87
CA ALA A 25 25.36 20.22 -3.62
C ALA A 25 25.09 19.57 -2.27
N ALA A 26 24.44 20.30 -1.36
CA ALA A 26 24.00 19.72 -0.10
C ALA A 26 23.29 18.39 -0.40
N PRO A 27 23.51 17.31 0.37
CA PRO A 27 22.85 16.05 0.12
C PRO A 27 21.36 16.32 0.00
N ALA A 28 20.77 15.96 -1.14
CA ALA A 28 19.36 16.20 -1.44
C ALA A 28 18.56 15.78 -0.20
N ARG A 29 17.91 16.77 0.42
CA ARG A 29 17.14 16.60 1.66
C ARG A 29 16.26 15.38 1.43
N GLN A 30 16.46 14.29 2.19
CA GLN A 30 15.74 13.04 2.01
C GLN A 30 14.25 13.35 2.00
N THR A 31 13.62 13.35 0.83
CA THR A 31 12.20 13.66 0.68
C THR A 31 11.44 12.48 1.22
N ARG A 32 11.08 12.60 2.50
CA ARG A 32 10.23 11.65 3.20
C ARG A 32 8.89 11.57 2.45
N PRO A 33 8.40 10.36 2.13
CA PRO A 33 7.08 10.19 1.56
C PRO A 33 6.00 10.80 2.48
N ALA A 34 5.05 11.54 1.91
CA ALA A 34 4.00 12.23 2.69
C ALA A 34 3.13 11.26 3.53
N ASP A 35 3.02 10.01 3.07
CA ASP A 35 2.25 8.95 3.71
C ASP A 35 3.05 8.14 4.76
N ALA A 36 4.35 8.40 4.95
CA ALA A 36 5.19 7.70 5.93
C ALA A 36 4.72 7.90 7.38
N SER A 37 4.81 6.85 8.20
CA SER A 37 4.42 6.87 9.61
C SER A 37 5.64 7.14 10.50
N THR A 38 5.58 8.20 11.31
CA THR A 38 6.63 8.53 12.28
C THR A 38 6.81 7.44 13.33
N ARG A 39 5.73 6.72 13.69
CA ARG A 39 5.84 5.57 14.60
C ARG A 39 6.55 4.40 13.92
N ALA A 40 6.19 4.09 12.68
CA ALA A 40 6.81 2.99 11.94
C ALA A 40 8.31 3.23 11.74
N GLU A 41 8.72 4.43 11.33
CA GLU A 41 10.15 4.77 11.19
C GLU A 41 10.92 4.60 12.49
N LYS A 42 10.40 5.10 13.62
CA LYS A 42 11.02 4.89 14.94
C LYS A 42 11.15 3.41 15.29
N THR A 43 10.16 2.60 14.94
CA THR A 43 10.21 1.15 15.15
C THR A 43 11.27 0.49 14.26
N LEU A 44 11.37 0.88 12.99
CA LEU A 44 12.40 0.37 12.08
C LEU A 44 13.80 0.77 12.58
N ASP A 45 14.01 2.02 13.00
CA ASP A 45 15.27 2.48 13.54
C ASP A 45 15.68 1.71 14.80
N TRP A 46 14.72 1.43 15.68
CA TRP A 46 14.94 0.61 16.87
C TRP A 46 15.30 -0.84 16.51
N LEU A 47 14.56 -1.47 15.59
CA LEU A 47 14.81 -2.85 15.14
C LEU A 47 16.17 -3.01 14.45
N LEU A 48 16.62 -1.99 13.71
CA LEU A 48 17.88 -2.02 12.97
C LEU A 48 19.08 -1.49 13.77
N ARG A 49 18.85 -0.99 14.99
CA ARG A 49 19.90 -0.52 15.90
C ARG A 49 21.04 -1.53 16.15
N PRO A 50 20.82 -2.86 16.28
CA PRO A 50 21.92 -3.80 16.50
C PRO A 50 22.81 -4.00 15.25
N LEU A 51 22.37 -3.60 14.06
CA LEU A 51 23.13 -3.80 12.83
C LEU A 51 24.28 -2.78 12.66
N PRO A 52 25.41 -3.18 12.06
CA PRO A 52 26.45 -2.28 11.57
C PRO A 52 25.88 -1.19 10.66
N PRO A 53 26.48 0.03 10.60
CA PRO A 53 25.91 1.17 9.87
C PRO A 53 25.58 0.87 8.39
N HIS A 54 26.48 0.22 7.66
CA HIS A 54 26.27 -0.11 6.25
C HIS A 54 25.13 -1.13 6.03
N LEU A 55 25.00 -2.13 6.91
CA LEU A 55 23.90 -3.09 6.86
C LEU A 55 22.57 -2.45 7.29
N ARG A 56 22.61 -1.54 8.26
CA ARG A 56 21.44 -0.77 8.72
C ARG A 56 20.85 0.06 7.60
N GLU A 57 21.67 0.84 6.90
CA GLU A 57 21.21 1.67 5.79
C GLU A 57 20.60 0.83 4.66
N LYS A 58 21.24 -0.30 4.32
CA LYS A 58 20.75 -1.19 3.28
C LYS A 58 19.45 -1.88 3.68
N ALA A 59 19.37 -2.41 4.91
CA ALA A 59 18.17 -3.03 5.45
C ALA A 59 17.01 -2.04 5.54
N HIS A 60 17.27 -0.80 6.00
CA HIS A 60 16.28 0.26 6.00
C HIS A 60 15.78 0.57 4.58
N ALA A 61 16.67 0.63 3.59
CA ALA A 61 16.29 0.84 2.20
C ALA A 61 15.38 -0.28 1.65
N TYR A 62 15.63 -1.55 2.02
CA TYR A 62 14.74 -2.66 1.69
C TYR A 62 13.40 -2.58 2.41
N LEU A 63 13.38 -2.21 3.68
CA LEU A 63 12.14 -2.05 4.45
C LEU A 63 11.25 -0.94 3.87
N VAL A 64 11.85 0.19 3.47
CA VAL A 64 11.15 1.26 2.75
C VAL A 64 10.68 0.81 1.36
N LEU A 65 11.48 0.02 0.63
CA LEU A 65 11.08 -0.54 -0.67
C LEU A 65 9.80 -1.40 -0.51
N THR A 66 9.74 -2.18 0.57
CA THR A 66 8.59 -3.01 0.91
C THR A 66 7.45 -2.27 1.64
N ARG A 67 7.55 -0.93 1.76
CA ARG A 67 6.58 -0.03 2.41
C ARG A 67 6.31 -0.31 3.89
N MET A 68 7.28 -0.88 4.60
CA MET A 68 7.16 -1.12 6.05
C MET A 68 7.18 0.19 6.86
N ASP A 69 7.62 1.30 6.25
CA ASP A 69 7.51 2.68 6.78
C ASP A 69 6.07 3.22 6.79
N ARG A 70 5.14 2.57 6.07
CA ARG A 70 3.73 2.98 5.95
C ARG A 70 2.79 1.78 5.94
N PRO A 71 2.60 1.13 7.10
CA PRO A 71 1.95 -0.19 7.18
C PRO A 71 0.45 -0.18 6.87
N VAL A 72 -0.20 0.99 6.82
CA VAL A 72 -1.65 1.11 6.59
C VAL A 72 -2.08 0.32 5.36
N GLY A 73 -1.34 0.41 4.26
CA GLY A 73 -1.67 -0.34 3.05
C GLY A 73 -1.62 -1.87 3.23
N ALA A 74 -0.77 -2.41 4.10
CA ALA A 74 -0.76 -3.84 4.43
C ALA A 74 -1.91 -4.20 5.39
N LEU A 75 -2.18 -3.33 6.36
CA LEU A 75 -3.26 -3.52 7.32
C LEU A 75 -4.65 -3.54 6.65
N LEU A 76 -4.86 -2.71 5.61
CA LEU A 76 -6.10 -2.72 4.83
C LEU A 76 -6.33 -4.04 4.05
N LEU A 77 -5.28 -4.83 3.74
CA LEU A 77 -5.44 -6.22 3.28
C LEU A 77 -5.60 -7.21 4.44
N LEU A 78 -4.97 -6.92 5.58
CA LEU A 78 -4.96 -7.81 6.73
C LEU A 78 -6.35 -7.91 7.38
N TRP A 79 -7.04 -6.78 7.58
CA TRP A 79 -8.35 -6.78 8.25
C TRP A 79 -9.38 -7.67 7.55
N PRO A 80 -9.62 -7.58 6.23
CA PRO A 80 -10.55 -8.46 5.53
C PRO A 80 -10.13 -9.92 5.55
N THR A 81 -8.82 -10.18 5.50
CA THR A 81 -8.26 -11.53 5.63
C THR A 81 -8.61 -12.12 7.00
N TRP A 82 -8.46 -11.34 8.07
CA TRP A 82 -8.81 -11.76 9.42
C TRP A 82 -10.32 -11.83 9.65
N TRP A 83 -11.12 -10.91 9.10
CA TRP A 83 -12.58 -11.05 9.11
C TRP A 83 -13.00 -12.40 8.53
N ALA A 84 -12.43 -12.78 7.39
CA ALA A 84 -12.72 -14.04 6.73
C ALA A 84 -12.27 -15.26 7.56
N LEU A 85 -11.07 -15.24 8.14
CA LEU A 85 -10.57 -16.35 8.96
C LEU A 85 -11.47 -16.63 10.18
N TRP A 86 -11.87 -15.59 10.92
CA TRP A 86 -12.76 -15.75 12.08
C TRP A 86 -14.17 -16.18 11.66
N LEU A 87 -14.74 -15.55 10.62
CA LEU A 87 -16.07 -15.93 10.14
C LEU A 87 -16.10 -17.36 9.56
N ALA A 88 -15.01 -17.81 8.95
CA ALA A 88 -14.88 -19.17 8.44
C ALA A 88 -14.73 -20.20 9.56
N ALA A 89 -13.94 -19.88 10.59
CA ALA A 89 -13.74 -20.74 11.74
C ALA A 89 -14.95 -20.78 12.68
N LYS A 90 -15.74 -19.69 12.70
CA LYS A 90 -16.81 -19.42 13.70
C LYS A 90 -16.31 -19.44 15.14
N ASP A 91 -15.01 -19.25 15.33
CA ASP A 91 -14.27 -19.22 16.59
C ASP A 91 -12.87 -18.66 16.27
N PHE A 92 -11.93 -18.79 17.21
CA PHE A 92 -10.52 -18.59 16.97
C PHE A 92 -10.03 -19.48 15.81
N PRO A 93 -9.41 -18.90 14.76
CA PRO A 93 -9.04 -19.65 13.58
C PRO A 93 -7.87 -20.61 13.86
N PRO A 94 -7.76 -21.71 13.09
CA PRO A 94 -6.61 -22.60 13.20
C PRO A 94 -5.30 -21.83 13.00
N VAL A 95 -4.32 -22.09 13.88
CA VAL A 95 -3.06 -21.32 13.96
C VAL A 95 -2.28 -21.35 12.64
N GLY A 96 -2.30 -22.49 11.93
CA GLY A 96 -1.65 -22.65 10.61
C GLY A 96 -2.15 -21.63 9.58
N PRO A 97 -3.42 -21.69 9.16
CA PRO A 97 -4.05 -20.67 8.32
C PRO A 97 -3.85 -19.23 8.83
N LEU A 98 -4.03 -18.97 10.12
CA LEU A 98 -3.82 -17.62 10.67
C LEU A 98 -2.40 -17.10 10.38
N PHE A 99 -1.38 -17.91 10.63
CA PHE A 99 0.01 -17.57 10.35
C PHE A 99 0.30 -17.43 8.85
N ILE A 100 -0.13 -18.41 8.05
CA ILE A 100 0.06 -18.47 6.60
C ILE A 100 -0.52 -17.22 5.92
N PHE A 101 -1.77 -16.87 6.23
CA PHE A 101 -2.45 -15.73 5.62
C PHE A 101 -1.90 -14.41 6.12
N THR A 102 -1.57 -14.30 7.41
CA THR A 102 -0.99 -13.07 7.96
C THR A 102 0.34 -12.74 7.31
N ILE A 103 1.28 -13.70 7.28
CA ILE A 103 2.58 -13.49 6.62
C ILE A 103 2.40 -13.32 5.12
N GLY A 104 1.50 -14.11 4.51
CA GLY A 104 1.16 -14.01 3.09
C GLY A 104 0.72 -12.61 2.69
N VAL A 105 -0.13 -11.94 3.48
CA VAL A 105 -0.57 -10.56 3.25
C VAL A 105 0.61 -9.59 3.23
N PHE A 106 1.48 -9.62 4.25
CA PHE A 106 2.63 -8.74 4.30
C PHE A 106 3.60 -9.02 3.15
N ALA A 107 3.86 -10.29 2.84
CA ALA A 107 4.76 -10.69 1.76
C ALA A 107 4.22 -10.26 0.38
N MET A 108 2.95 -10.51 0.08
CA MET A 108 2.34 -10.12 -1.20
C MET A 108 2.21 -8.61 -1.34
N ARG A 109 1.88 -7.89 -0.27
CA ARG A 109 1.87 -6.42 -0.28
C ARG A 109 3.27 -5.86 -0.57
N ALA A 110 4.28 -6.38 0.12
CA ALA A 110 5.68 -6.00 -0.06
C ALA A 110 6.20 -6.33 -1.47
N ALA A 111 5.83 -7.48 -2.03
CA ALA A 111 6.16 -7.87 -3.39
C ALA A 111 5.54 -6.89 -4.40
N GLY A 112 4.26 -6.57 -4.23
CA GLY A 112 3.56 -5.57 -5.04
C GLY A 112 4.22 -4.19 -4.99
N CYS A 113 4.70 -3.76 -3.83
CA CYS A 113 5.48 -2.52 -3.69
C CYS A 113 6.81 -2.57 -4.46
N ALA A 114 7.58 -3.65 -4.28
CA ALA A 114 8.89 -3.78 -4.89
C ALA A 114 8.82 -3.81 -6.42
N ILE A 115 7.86 -4.55 -7.00
CA ILE A 115 7.68 -4.60 -8.45
C ILE A 115 7.13 -3.29 -9.01
N ASN A 116 6.26 -2.59 -8.26
CA ASN A 116 5.75 -1.29 -8.68
C ASN A 116 6.87 -0.24 -8.75
N ASP A 117 7.68 -0.12 -7.70
CA ASP A 117 8.84 0.78 -7.69
C ASP A 117 9.85 0.39 -8.80
N TYR A 118 10.01 -0.91 -9.11
CA TYR A 118 10.84 -1.36 -10.24
C TYR A 118 10.28 -0.92 -11.60
N ALA A 119 8.96 -1.02 -11.80
CA ALA A 119 8.29 -0.59 -13.03
C ALA A 119 8.41 0.93 -13.22
N ASP A 120 8.25 1.69 -12.13
CA ASP A 120 8.26 3.15 -12.12
C ASP A 120 9.67 3.77 -12.08
N ARG A 121 10.74 2.96 -12.02
CA ARG A 121 12.13 3.40 -11.79
C ARG A 121 12.67 4.52 -12.70
N LYS A 122 12.10 4.69 -13.91
CA LYS A 122 12.48 5.75 -14.85
C LYS A 122 11.69 7.04 -14.64
N LEU A 123 10.47 6.92 -14.14
CA LEU A 123 9.52 8.01 -13.91
C LEU A 123 9.70 8.60 -12.51
N ASP A 124 9.93 7.75 -11.51
CA ASP A 124 10.03 8.15 -10.11
C ASP A 124 11.08 9.25 -9.82
N PRO A 125 12.29 9.24 -10.44
CA PRO A 125 13.26 10.32 -10.23
C PRO A 125 12.79 11.70 -10.71
N GLN A 126 11.79 11.74 -11.62
CA GLN A 126 11.27 12.96 -12.23
C GLN A 126 10.11 13.56 -11.42
N VAL A 127 9.57 12.83 -10.45
CA VAL A 127 8.42 13.25 -9.65
C VAL A 127 8.87 13.55 -8.23
N ALA A 128 8.67 14.78 -7.77
CA ALA A 128 9.18 15.27 -6.47
C ALA A 128 8.81 14.36 -5.28
N ARG A 129 7.61 13.74 -5.31
CA ARG A 129 7.14 12.83 -4.26
C ARG A 129 7.86 11.48 -4.23
N THR A 130 8.24 10.95 -5.40
CA THR A 130 8.78 9.59 -5.54
C THR A 130 10.27 9.56 -5.83
N ALA A 131 10.90 10.73 -6.04
CA ALA A 131 12.35 10.88 -6.15
C ALA A 131 13.11 10.33 -4.93
N GLY A 132 12.48 10.33 -3.75
CA GLY A 132 13.04 9.76 -2.52
C GLY A 132 12.98 8.23 -2.43
N ARG A 133 12.31 7.52 -3.35
CA ARG A 133 12.15 6.05 -3.29
C ARG A 133 13.50 5.33 -3.36
N PRO A 134 13.65 4.12 -2.78
CA PRO A 134 14.95 3.44 -2.69
C PRO A 134 15.61 3.17 -4.04
N ILE A 135 14.84 2.81 -5.08
CA ILE A 135 15.35 2.61 -6.43
C ILE A 135 15.69 3.94 -7.10
N ALA A 136 14.80 4.93 -7.01
CA ALA A 136 14.98 6.25 -7.61
C ALA A 136 16.20 7.01 -7.04
N SER A 137 16.46 6.84 -5.74
CA SER A 137 17.62 7.42 -5.04
C SER A 137 18.91 6.60 -5.16
N GLY A 138 18.89 5.47 -5.88
CA GLY A 138 20.06 4.60 -6.07
C GLY A 138 20.47 3.77 -4.85
N ARG A 139 19.74 3.83 -3.72
CA ARG A 139 20.00 3.05 -2.50
C ARG A 139 19.76 1.55 -2.70
N VAL A 140 18.86 1.22 -3.62
CA VAL A 140 18.56 -0.15 -4.04
C VAL A 140 18.68 -0.24 -5.56
N THR A 141 19.43 -1.21 -6.05
CA THR A 141 19.56 -1.47 -7.48
C THR A 141 18.29 -2.12 -8.03
N PRO A 142 17.97 -1.94 -9.32
CA PRO A 142 16.82 -2.62 -9.93
C PRO A 142 16.91 -4.16 -9.83
N ARG A 143 18.12 -4.73 -9.85
CA ARG A 143 18.34 -6.17 -9.69
C ARG A 143 18.00 -6.64 -8.28
N GLU A 144 18.42 -5.91 -7.25
CA GLU A 144 18.05 -6.20 -5.86
C GLU A 144 16.53 -6.14 -5.65
N ALA A 145 15.85 -5.16 -6.24
CA ALA A 145 14.40 -5.05 -6.16
C ALA A 145 13.67 -6.27 -6.78
N LEU A 146 14.15 -6.78 -7.92
CA LEU A 146 13.62 -8.00 -8.53
C LEU A 146 13.90 -9.25 -7.69
N ILE A 147 15.08 -9.33 -7.05
CA ILE A 147 15.39 -10.43 -6.12
C ILE A 147 14.44 -10.39 -4.92
N VAL A 148 14.23 -9.22 -4.32
CA VAL A 148 13.27 -9.06 -3.21
C VAL A 148 11.86 -9.48 -3.64
N PHE A 149 11.40 -9.01 -4.80
CA PHE A 149 10.10 -9.39 -5.36
C PHE A 149 9.99 -10.91 -5.55
N ALA A 150 10.97 -11.55 -6.20
CA ALA A 150 10.96 -12.99 -6.46
C ALA A 150 11.00 -13.80 -5.15
N SER A 151 11.83 -13.41 -4.19
CA SER A 151 11.91 -14.08 -2.88
C SER A 151 10.60 -14.01 -2.11
N LEU A 152 9.93 -12.85 -2.13
CA LEU A 152 8.62 -12.69 -1.48
C LEU A 152 7.54 -13.52 -2.18
N LEU A 153 7.55 -13.59 -3.51
CA LEU A 153 6.62 -14.46 -4.24
C LEU A 153 6.86 -15.94 -3.95
N VAL A 154 8.12 -16.39 -3.92
CA VAL A 154 8.45 -17.78 -3.57
C VAL A 154 8.01 -18.08 -2.14
N LEU A 155 8.25 -17.17 -1.18
CA LEU A 155 7.77 -17.30 0.19
C LEU A 155 6.24 -17.43 0.24
N SER A 156 5.51 -16.54 -0.41
CA SER A 156 4.05 -16.59 -0.47
C SER A 156 3.52 -17.87 -1.11
N PHE A 157 4.18 -18.37 -2.15
CA PHE A 157 3.82 -19.63 -2.78
C PHE A 157 4.12 -20.83 -1.85
N VAL A 158 5.28 -20.89 -1.23
CA VAL A 158 5.61 -21.96 -0.26
C VAL A 158 4.60 -21.97 0.89
N LEU A 159 4.23 -20.81 1.42
CA LEU A 159 3.19 -20.70 2.47
C LEU A 159 1.86 -21.30 2.02
N VAL A 160 1.40 -21.05 0.78
CA VAL A 160 0.13 -21.58 0.30
C VAL A 160 0.16 -23.10 0.08
N LEU A 161 1.33 -23.69 -0.19
CA LEU A 161 1.46 -25.15 -0.31
C LEU A 161 1.17 -25.90 0.99
N PHE A 162 1.23 -25.24 2.14
CA PHE A 162 0.82 -25.79 3.44
C PHE A 162 -0.69 -25.69 3.71
N THR A 163 -1.49 -25.35 2.71
CA THR A 163 -2.96 -25.31 2.80
C THR A 163 -3.58 -26.48 2.01
N ASN A 164 -4.90 -26.45 1.79
CA ASN A 164 -5.58 -27.47 0.99
C ASN A 164 -5.55 -27.16 -0.52
N LYS A 165 -5.90 -28.18 -1.33
CA LYS A 165 -5.92 -28.09 -2.80
C LYS A 165 -6.78 -26.94 -3.32
N LEU A 166 -7.93 -26.67 -2.69
CA LEU A 166 -8.82 -25.59 -3.12
C LEU A 166 -8.17 -24.22 -2.93
N THR A 167 -7.55 -23.97 -1.78
CA THR A 167 -6.83 -22.73 -1.51
C THR A 167 -5.64 -22.53 -2.46
N ILE A 168 -4.90 -23.60 -2.78
CA ILE A 168 -3.81 -23.56 -3.75
C ILE A 168 -4.33 -23.15 -5.14
N LEU A 169 -5.41 -23.77 -5.61
CA LEU A 169 -6.03 -23.41 -6.90
C LEU A 169 -6.51 -21.95 -6.92
N LEU A 170 -7.14 -21.49 -5.83
CA LEU A 170 -7.57 -20.10 -5.68
C LEU A 170 -6.40 -19.12 -5.69
N SER A 171 -5.21 -19.50 -5.20
CA SER A 171 -4.04 -18.61 -5.23
C SER A 171 -3.59 -18.26 -6.66
N PHE A 172 -3.78 -19.16 -7.63
CA PHE A 172 -3.48 -18.87 -9.03
C PHE A 172 -4.44 -17.81 -9.60
N ALA A 173 -5.71 -17.87 -9.21
CA ALA A 173 -6.67 -16.82 -9.55
C ALA A 173 -6.30 -15.47 -8.90
N GLY A 174 -5.86 -15.49 -7.63
CA GLY A 174 -5.36 -14.30 -6.95
C GLY A 174 -4.12 -13.70 -7.62
N ALA A 175 -3.17 -14.55 -8.03
CA ALA A 175 -1.98 -14.15 -8.78
C ALA A 175 -2.35 -13.53 -10.14
N ALA A 176 -3.34 -14.11 -10.85
CA ALA A 176 -3.85 -13.56 -12.09
C ALA A 176 -4.48 -12.17 -11.89
N LEU A 177 -5.32 -11.99 -10.86
CA LEU A 177 -5.89 -10.68 -10.52
C LEU A 177 -4.81 -9.63 -10.20
N ALA A 178 -3.81 -10.01 -9.40
CA ALA A 178 -2.69 -9.14 -9.05
C ALA A 178 -1.86 -8.76 -10.28
N ALA A 179 -1.67 -9.68 -11.23
CA ALA A 179 -0.96 -9.42 -12.48
C ALA A 179 -1.75 -8.50 -13.43
N ILE A 180 -3.09 -8.61 -13.45
CA ILE A 180 -3.96 -7.79 -14.30
C ILE A 180 -4.06 -6.36 -13.78
N TYR A 181 -4.15 -6.18 -12.46
CA TYR A 181 -4.41 -4.88 -11.82
C TYR A 181 -3.57 -3.71 -12.37
N PRO A 182 -2.22 -3.78 -12.48
CA PRO A 182 -1.40 -2.65 -12.95
C PRO A 182 -1.80 -2.12 -14.33
N PHE A 183 -2.34 -2.99 -15.19
CA PHE A 183 -2.75 -2.61 -16.55
C PHE A 183 -4.12 -1.91 -16.58
N THR A 184 -4.96 -2.13 -15.57
CA THR A 184 -6.33 -1.60 -15.53
C THR A 184 -6.38 -0.07 -15.54
N LYS A 185 -5.39 0.58 -14.93
CA LYS A 185 -5.26 2.06 -14.91
C LYS A 185 -5.18 2.68 -16.31
N ARG A 186 -4.78 1.91 -17.33
CA ARG A 186 -4.70 2.38 -18.73
C ARG A 186 -6.06 2.30 -19.43
N TYR A 187 -6.88 1.33 -19.07
CA TYR A 187 -8.08 0.96 -19.83
C TYR A 187 -9.39 1.39 -19.14
N THR A 188 -9.43 1.49 -17.81
CA THR A 188 -10.65 1.80 -17.06
C THR A 188 -10.46 2.93 -16.06
N HIS A 189 -11.56 3.62 -15.75
CA HIS A 189 -11.67 4.58 -14.63
C HIS A 189 -11.99 3.91 -13.29
N LEU A 190 -12.14 2.59 -13.26
CA LEU A 190 -12.42 1.80 -12.06
C LEU A 190 -11.25 0.87 -11.65
N PRO A 191 -9.96 1.27 -11.72
CA PRO A 191 -8.86 0.41 -11.29
C PRO A 191 -8.99 0.02 -9.79
N GLN A 192 -9.65 0.85 -8.98
CA GLN A 192 -9.99 0.60 -7.58
C GLN A 192 -10.80 -0.69 -7.38
N VAL A 193 -11.70 -1.03 -8.30
CA VAL A 193 -12.51 -2.25 -8.21
C VAL A 193 -11.63 -3.48 -8.38
N VAL A 194 -10.74 -3.46 -9.37
CA VAL A 194 -9.81 -4.57 -9.62
C VAL A 194 -8.76 -4.66 -8.52
N LEU A 195 -8.30 -3.52 -7.99
CA LEU A 195 -7.47 -3.47 -6.79
C LEU A 195 -8.17 -4.14 -5.60
N GLY A 196 -9.42 -3.76 -5.34
CA GLY A 196 -10.23 -4.35 -4.27
C GLY A 196 -10.43 -5.85 -4.45
N ALA A 197 -10.60 -6.32 -5.69
CA ALA A 197 -10.69 -7.74 -5.99
C ALA A 197 -9.36 -8.48 -5.72
N ALA A 198 -8.23 -7.91 -6.14
CA ALA A 198 -6.92 -8.48 -5.89
C ALA A 198 -6.55 -8.48 -4.39
N PHE A 199 -6.81 -7.38 -3.68
CA PHE A 199 -6.54 -7.23 -2.25
C PHE A 199 -7.48 -8.07 -1.39
N GLY A 200 -8.74 -8.20 -1.78
CA GLY A 200 -9.75 -9.00 -1.10
C GLY A 200 -9.70 -10.49 -1.39
N TRP A 201 -8.89 -10.95 -2.35
CA TRP A 201 -8.90 -12.35 -2.79
C TRP A 201 -8.49 -13.33 -1.70
N SER A 202 -7.83 -12.84 -0.64
CA SER A 202 -7.56 -13.61 0.56
C SER A 202 -8.84 -14.08 1.27
N ILE A 203 -9.99 -13.42 1.09
CA ILE A 203 -11.28 -13.80 1.70
C ILE A 203 -11.74 -15.18 1.24
N PRO A 204 -12.01 -15.44 -0.06
CA PRO A 204 -12.41 -16.78 -0.51
C PRO A 204 -11.32 -17.82 -0.22
N MET A 205 -10.03 -17.44 -0.29
CA MET A 205 -8.92 -18.33 0.06
C MET A 205 -8.92 -18.71 1.55
N ALA A 206 -9.23 -17.79 2.46
CA ALA A 206 -9.29 -18.02 3.90
C ALA A 206 -10.47 -18.94 4.27
N PHE A 207 -11.65 -18.71 3.67
CA PHE A 207 -12.78 -19.63 3.79
C PHE A 207 -12.41 -21.02 3.28
N ALA A 208 -11.86 -21.11 2.07
CA ALA A 208 -11.39 -22.39 1.52
C ALA A 208 -10.38 -23.07 2.44
N ALA A 209 -9.44 -22.33 3.04
CA ALA A 209 -8.40 -22.88 3.89
C ALA A 209 -8.94 -23.52 5.17
N VAL A 210 -9.99 -22.91 5.74
CA VAL A 210 -10.59 -23.35 7.01
C VAL A 210 -11.69 -24.39 6.81
N THR A 211 -12.55 -24.22 5.80
CA THR A 211 -13.76 -25.04 5.62
C THR A 211 -13.71 -25.96 4.39
N ASN A 212 -12.64 -25.92 3.60
CA ASN A 212 -12.46 -26.66 2.34
C ASN A 212 -13.56 -26.42 1.28
N HIS A 213 -14.29 -25.30 1.37
CA HIS A 213 -15.24 -24.82 0.37
C HIS A 213 -15.39 -23.29 0.49
N VAL A 214 -16.02 -22.64 -0.50
CA VAL A 214 -16.26 -21.18 -0.47
C VAL A 214 -17.77 -20.91 -0.43
N PRO A 215 -18.37 -20.71 0.76
CA PRO A 215 -19.81 -20.50 0.89
C PRO A 215 -20.24 -19.11 0.37
N PRO A 216 -21.54 -18.89 0.08
CA PRO A 216 -22.06 -17.58 -0.34
C PRO A 216 -21.68 -16.41 0.59
N GLN A 217 -21.54 -16.68 1.88
CA GLN A 217 -21.09 -15.72 2.89
C GLN A 217 -19.70 -15.13 2.56
N ALA A 218 -18.78 -15.95 2.05
CA ALA A 218 -17.44 -15.51 1.67
C ALA A 218 -17.49 -14.52 0.51
N TRP A 219 -18.36 -14.75 -0.47
CA TRP A 219 -18.55 -13.87 -1.61
C TRP A 219 -19.23 -12.55 -1.22
N LEU A 220 -20.19 -12.59 -0.28
CA LEU A 220 -20.78 -11.38 0.28
C LEU A 220 -19.73 -10.50 0.98
N LEU A 221 -18.87 -11.11 1.80
CA LEU A 221 -17.76 -10.41 2.45
C LEU A 221 -16.74 -9.88 1.43
N PHE A 222 -16.45 -10.65 0.39
CA PHE A 222 -15.56 -10.25 -0.71
C PHE A 222 -16.10 -9.02 -1.47
N ILE A 223 -17.40 -8.99 -1.78
CA ILE A 223 -18.05 -7.81 -2.38
C ILE A 223 -17.97 -6.62 -1.43
N GLY A 224 -18.25 -6.80 -0.14
CA GLY A 224 -18.08 -5.76 0.88
C GLY A 224 -16.66 -5.20 0.88
N ASN A 225 -15.65 -6.07 0.81
CA ASN A 225 -14.26 -5.64 0.71
C ASN A 225 -13.95 -4.85 -0.57
N ILE A 226 -14.50 -5.25 -1.72
CA ILE A 226 -14.32 -4.49 -2.97
C ILE A 226 -14.90 -3.08 -2.81
N ILE A 227 -16.12 -2.96 -2.29
CA ILE A 227 -16.76 -1.66 -2.02
C ILE A 227 -15.89 -0.84 -1.08
N TRP A 228 -15.42 -1.43 0.01
CA TRP A 228 -14.54 -0.76 0.96
C TRP A 228 -13.23 -0.30 0.34
N SER A 229 -12.65 -1.11 -0.53
CA SER A 229 -11.44 -0.79 -1.27
C SER A 229 -11.64 0.36 -2.24
N VAL A 230 -12.80 0.43 -2.88
CA VAL A 230 -13.16 1.59 -3.70
C VAL A 230 -13.29 2.84 -2.84
N ILE A 231 -13.86 2.76 -1.63
CA ILE A 231 -13.96 3.91 -0.72
C ILE A 231 -12.56 4.44 -0.40
N TYR A 232 -11.74 3.67 0.32
CA TYR A 232 -10.47 4.19 0.84
C TYR A 232 -9.48 4.52 -0.29
N ASP A 233 -9.47 3.78 -1.41
CA ASP A 233 -8.53 4.06 -2.50
C ASP A 233 -8.99 5.26 -3.34
N THR A 234 -10.29 5.58 -3.35
CA THR A 234 -10.77 6.87 -3.88
C THR A 234 -10.36 8.02 -2.98
N GLU A 235 -10.49 7.88 -1.66
CA GLU A 235 -10.01 8.90 -0.70
C GLU A 235 -8.50 9.16 -0.87
N TYR A 236 -7.71 8.11 -1.08
CA TYR A 236 -6.29 8.23 -1.37
C TYR A 236 -6.04 8.90 -2.72
N ALA A 237 -6.76 8.52 -3.77
CA ALA A 237 -6.63 9.12 -5.11
C ALA A 237 -7.08 10.60 -5.16
N MET A 238 -8.00 11.03 -4.28
CA MET A 238 -8.39 12.44 -4.14
C MET A 238 -7.22 13.33 -3.69
N VAL A 239 -6.21 12.76 -3.00
CA VAL A 239 -5.01 13.50 -2.60
C VAL A 239 -4.25 14.00 -3.82
N ASP A 240 -4.16 13.22 -4.89
CA ASP A 240 -3.32 13.51 -6.08
C ASP A 240 -4.13 13.86 -7.34
N ARG A 241 -5.45 14.09 -7.21
CA ARG A 241 -6.36 14.29 -8.35
C ARG A 241 -5.84 15.30 -9.38
N ASP A 242 -5.44 16.49 -8.94
CA ASP A 242 -5.01 17.56 -9.84
C ASP A 242 -3.75 17.21 -10.62
N ASP A 243 -2.87 16.40 -10.04
CA ASP A 243 -1.63 15.96 -10.67
C ASP A 243 -1.90 14.78 -11.61
N ASP A 244 -2.79 13.86 -11.22
CA ASP A 244 -3.24 12.73 -12.03
C ASP A 244 -3.97 13.18 -13.31
N ILE A 245 -4.77 14.26 -13.23
CA ILE A 245 -5.43 14.87 -14.40
C ILE A 245 -4.40 15.39 -15.42
N LYS A 246 -3.33 16.06 -14.97
CA LYS A 246 -2.29 16.61 -15.85
C LYS A 246 -1.55 15.54 -16.65
N VAL A 247 -1.37 14.36 -16.06
CA VAL A 247 -0.68 13.23 -16.71
C VAL A 247 -1.63 12.27 -17.43
N GLY A 248 -2.93 12.57 -17.46
CA GLY A 248 -3.95 11.76 -18.13
C GLY A 248 -4.21 10.40 -17.48
N ALA A 249 -3.96 10.27 -16.18
CA ALA A 249 -4.26 9.04 -15.44
C ALA A 249 -5.78 8.85 -15.29
N LYS A 250 -6.22 7.59 -15.11
CA LYS A 250 -7.63 7.24 -14.87
C LYS A 250 -7.81 6.70 -13.46
N SER A 251 -8.79 7.23 -12.73
CA SER A 251 -9.15 6.80 -11.37
C SER A 251 -10.62 7.11 -11.08
N THR A 252 -11.19 6.48 -10.04
CA THR A 252 -12.52 6.82 -9.52
C THR A 252 -12.58 8.25 -9.04
N ALA A 253 -11.50 8.78 -8.46
CA ALA A 253 -11.45 10.19 -8.05
C ALA A 253 -11.63 11.13 -9.24
N ILE A 254 -11.11 10.79 -10.43
CA ILE A 254 -11.33 11.56 -11.66
C ILE A 254 -12.73 11.32 -12.23
N LEU A 255 -13.19 10.06 -12.25
CA LEU A 255 -14.50 9.68 -12.78
C LEU A 255 -15.66 10.32 -12.01
N PHE A 256 -15.56 10.32 -10.67
CA PHE A 256 -16.60 10.84 -9.80
C PHE A 256 -16.63 12.36 -9.79
N GLY A 257 -15.53 13.03 -10.16
CA GLY A 257 -15.43 14.49 -10.24
C GLY A 257 -15.94 15.15 -8.96
N ASP A 258 -16.83 16.13 -9.10
CA ASP A 258 -17.43 16.87 -7.99
C ASP A 258 -18.44 16.07 -7.17
N ALA A 259 -18.93 14.93 -7.71
CA ALA A 259 -19.83 14.01 -7.02
C ALA A 259 -19.09 12.99 -6.14
N ASP A 260 -17.76 13.06 -6.07
CA ASP A 260 -16.89 12.19 -5.25
C ASP A 260 -17.41 11.94 -3.83
N LEU A 261 -17.67 12.99 -3.04
CA LEU A 261 -18.14 12.87 -1.67
C LEU A 261 -19.52 12.21 -1.59
N ALA A 262 -20.42 12.51 -2.52
CA ALA A 262 -21.74 11.89 -2.55
C ALA A 262 -21.65 10.40 -2.88
N ILE A 263 -20.86 10.04 -3.89
CA ILE A 263 -20.64 8.65 -4.31
C ILE A 263 -19.92 7.87 -3.22
N ILE A 264 -18.88 8.42 -2.60
CA ILE A 264 -18.19 7.80 -1.47
C ILE A 264 -19.18 7.58 -0.31
N GLY A 265 -20.04 8.56 0.01
CA GLY A 265 -21.08 8.41 1.03
C GLY A 265 -22.07 7.28 0.74
N ILE A 266 -22.50 7.13 -0.52
CA ILE A 266 -23.37 6.02 -0.96
C ILE A 266 -22.64 4.68 -0.82
N LEU A 267 -21.37 4.61 -1.23
CA LEU A 267 -20.57 3.40 -1.09
C LEU A 267 -20.34 3.04 0.37
N MET A 268 -20.10 4.02 1.25
CA MET A 268 -20.01 3.84 2.71
C MET A 268 -21.30 3.25 3.28
N GLY A 269 -22.47 3.80 2.91
CA GLY A 269 -23.77 3.25 3.29
C GLY A 269 -23.97 1.82 2.79
N THR A 270 -23.60 1.57 1.53
CA THR A 270 -23.70 0.24 0.90
C THR A 270 -22.78 -0.78 1.59
N PHE A 271 -21.57 -0.37 1.97
CA PHE A 271 -20.65 -1.20 2.75
C PHE A 271 -21.25 -1.53 4.12
N LEU A 272 -21.80 -0.55 4.84
CA LEU A 272 -22.44 -0.79 6.15
C LEU A 272 -23.63 -1.75 6.03
N VAL A 273 -24.46 -1.62 5.00
CA VAL A 273 -25.54 -2.57 4.72
C VAL A 273 -24.98 -3.96 4.39
N THR A 274 -23.90 -4.04 3.61
CA THR A 274 -23.24 -5.33 3.32
C THR A 274 -22.72 -5.98 4.59
N MET A 275 -22.09 -5.23 5.49
CA MET A 275 -21.61 -5.72 6.78
C MET A 275 -22.77 -6.07 7.73
N LEU A 276 -23.89 -5.35 7.70
CA LEU A 276 -25.12 -5.74 8.39
C LEU A 276 -25.58 -7.13 7.94
N LEU A 277 -25.61 -7.37 6.61
CA LEU A 277 -25.97 -8.67 6.04
C LEU A 277 -24.96 -9.77 6.42
N VAL A 278 -23.66 -9.46 6.42
CA VAL A 278 -22.62 -10.40 6.88
C VAL A 278 -22.88 -10.82 8.33
N GLY A 279 -23.06 -9.85 9.24
CA GLY A 279 -23.25 -10.15 10.66
C GLY A 279 -24.53 -10.90 10.96
N THR A 280 -25.63 -10.57 10.27
CA THR A 280 -26.92 -11.25 10.45
C THR A 280 -26.85 -12.70 9.97
N ARG A 281 -26.24 -12.95 8.80
CA ARG A 281 -26.05 -14.31 8.28
C ARG A 281 -25.07 -15.15 9.08
N ALA A 282 -24.09 -14.51 9.73
CA ALA A 282 -23.17 -15.16 10.65
C ALA A 282 -23.73 -15.29 12.08
N ALA A 283 -24.95 -14.80 12.33
CA ALA A 283 -25.60 -14.81 13.64
C ALA A 283 -24.74 -14.19 14.76
N LEU A 284 -24.01 -13.11 14.45
CA LEU A 284 -23.13 -12.45 15.43
C LEU A 284 -23.92 -11.75 16.54
N GLY A 285 -23.41 -11.85 17.77
CA GLY A 285 -23.98 -11.21 18.95
C GLY A 285 -23.80 -9.69 19.02
N TRP A 286 -24.25 -9.11 20.14
CA TRP A 286 -24.25 -7.66 20.39
C TRP A 286 -22.91 -6.93 20.22
N PRO A 287 -21.72 -7.51 20.50
CA PRO A 287 -20.45 -6.78 20.33
C PRO A 287 -20.21 -6.38 18.87
N TYR A 288 -20.64 -7.22 17.92
CA TYR A 288 -20.52 -6.92 16.49
C TYR A 288 -21.38 -5.71 16.09
N TRP A 289 -22.60 -5.60 16.63
CA TRP A 289 -23.49 -4.49 16.32
C TRP A 289 -22.95 -3.15 16.84
N ILE A 290 -22.29 -3.15 18.00
CA ILE A 290 -21.57 -1.98 18.51
C ILE A 290 -20.38 -1.63 17.59
N ALA A 291 -19.62 -2.62 17.15
CA ALA A 291 -18.53 -2.39 16.20
C ALA A 291 -19.02 -1.83 14.86
N LEU A 292 -20.17 -2.28 14.37
CA LEU A 292 -20.80 -1.76 13.15
C LEU A 292 -21.26 -0.30 13.35
N LEU A 293 -21.82 0.04 14.51
CA LEU A 293 -22.16 1.43 14.86
C LEU A 293 -20.91 2.31 14.94
N ALA A 294 -19.82 1.80 15.53
CA ALA A 294 -18.54 2.50 15.56
C ALA A 294 -17.98 2.72 14.15
N ALA A 295 -18.07 1.73 13.26
CA ALA A 295 -17.69 1.86 11.85
C ALA A 295 -18.51 2.95 11.13
N ALA A 296 -19.82 3.02 11.38
CA ALA A 296 -20.67 4.08 10.85
C ALA A 296 -20.26 5.47 11.37
N GLY A 297 -19.91 5.60 12.66
CA GLY A 297 -19.38 6.83 13.24
C GLY A 297 -18.04 7.25 12.62
N LEU A 298 -17.14 6.30 12.37
CA LEU A 298 -15.86 6.55 11.68
C LEU A 298 -16.09 7.05 10.25
N PHE A 299 -17.00 6.43 9.49
CA PHE A 299 -17.36 6.91 8.15
C PHE A 299 -18.01 8.29 8.16
N ALA A 300 -18.90 8.59 9.10
CA ALA A 300 -19.48 9.92 9.25
C ALA A 300 -18.38 10.97 9.52
N TRP A 301 -17.40 10.64 10.36
CA TRP A 301 -16.25 11.50 10.61
C TRP A 301 -15.36 11.68 9.37
N GLN A 302 -15.07 10.60 8.62
CA GLN A 302 -14.32 10.65 7.36
C GLN A 302 -15.00 11.58 6.35
N GLN A 303 -16.31 11.45 6.16
CA GLN A 303 -17.08 12.34 5.29
C GLN A 303 -17.03 13.80 5.75
N TRP A 304 -17.15 14.03 7.05
CA TRP A 304 -17.09 15.36 7.60
C TRP A 304 -15.71 16.02 7.37
N ILE A 305 -14.60 15.33 7.61
CA ILE A 305 -13.26 15.92 7.39
C ILE A 305 -12.97 16.16 5.90
N MET A 306 -13.45 15.27 5.01
CA MET A 306 -13.22 15.38 3.57
C MET A 306 -14.09 16.42 2.86
N ARG A 307 -15.07 17.04 3.54
CA ARG A 307 -16.01 18.01 2.94
C ARG A 307 -15.33 19.14 2.15
N GLY A 308 -14.14 19.56 2.58
CA GLY A 308 -13.35 20.60 1.93
C GLY A 308 -12.37 20.11 0.87
N ARG A 309 -12.30 18.79 0.62
CA ARG A 309 -11.38 18.11 -0.33
C ARG A 309 -9.90 18.48 -0.15
N ALA A 310 -9.53 18.90 1.05
CA ALA A 310 -8.13 19.20 1.37
C ALA A 310 -7.30 17.91 1.33
N ARG A 311 -6.11 17.98 0.72
CA ARG A 311 -5.19 16.83 0.54
C ARG A 311 -4.92 16.09 1.85
N GLU A 312 -4.58 16.81 2.92
CA GLU A 312 -4.31 16.24 4.24
C GLU A 312 -5.55 15.59 4.88
N ALA A 313 -6.74 16.17 4.64
CA ALA A 313 -7.99 15.62 5.17
C ALA A 313 -8.34 14.28 4.49
N CYS A 314 -8.18 14.19 3.17
CA CYS A 314 -8.39 12.96 2.41
C CYS A 314 -7.37 11.87 2.80
N LEU A 315 -6.10 12.24 2.97
CA LEU A 315 -5.08 11.31 3.47
C LEU A 315 -5.38 10.83 4.90
N THR A 316 -5.93 11.70 5.74
CA THR A 316 -6.36 11.35 7.09
C THR A 316 -7.55 10.39 7.08
N ALA A 317 -8.53 10.60 6.21
CA ALA A 317 -9.65 9.66 6.00
C ALA A 317 -9.16 8.28 5.54
N PHE A 318 -8.29 8.24 4.52
CA PHE A 318 -7.67 7.01 4.05
C PHE A 318 -6.96 6.24 5.18
N ARG A 319 -6.16 6.94 6.00
CA ARG A 319 -5.47 6.33 7.16
C ARG A 319 -6.45 5.85 8.22
N ASN A 320 -7.56 6.54 8.42
CA ASN A 320 -8.57 6.20 9.40
C ASN A 320 -9.30 4.89 9.09
N ASN A 321 -9.35 4.47 7.83
CA ASN A 321 -9.86 3.16 7.45
C ASN A 321 -9.15 2.00 8.17
N ASN A 322 -7.90 2.16 8.62
CA ASN A 322 -7.27 1.18 9.49
C ASN A 322 -8.07 0.92 10.78
N TRP A 323 -8.64 1.97 11.40
CA TRP A 323 -9.44 1.85 12.61
C TRP A 323 -10.80 1.21 12.35
N LEU A 324 -11.39 1.47 11.18
CA LEU A 324 -12.63 0.81 10.77
C LEU A 324 -12.41 -0.69 10.57
N GLY A 325 -11.32 -1.04 9.88
CA GLY A 325 -10.80 -2.39 9.72
C GLY A 325 -10.72 -3.15 11.04
N LEU A 326 -9.99 -2.55 11.98
CA LEU A 326 -9.77 -3.06 13.33
C LEU A 326 -11.07 -3.17 14.14
N ALA A 327 -11.92 -2.13 14.14
CA ALA A 327 -13.16 -2.12 14.92
C ALA A 327 -14.08 -3.28 14.55
N LEU A 328 -14.29 -3.50 13.25
CA LEU A 328 -15.08 -4.63 12.75
C LEU A 328 -14.45 -5.97 13.12
N TRP A 329 -13.12 -6.10 13.01
CA TRP A 329 -12.44 -7.34 13.41
C TRP A 329 -12.62 -7.63 14.90
N VAL A 330 -12.38 -6.65 15.77
CA VAL A 330 -12.59 -6.79 17.22
C VAL A 330 -14.04 -7.16 17.54
N GLY A 331 -15.01 -6.52 16.87
CA GLY A 331 -16.42 -6.87 17.00
C GLY A 331 -16.73 -8.31 16.63
N ILE A 332 -16.18 -8.80 15.51
CA ILE A 332 -16.32 -10.20 15.08
C ILE A 332 -15.70 -11.15 16.11
N VAL A 333 -14.47 -10.88 16.56
CA VAL A 333 -13.75 -11.72 17.52
C VAL A 333 -14.53 -11.84 18.83
N ILE A 334 -14.94 -10.72 19.41
CA ILE A 334 -15.66 -10.72 20.70
C ILE A 334 -17.04 -11.37 20.53
N ALA A 335 -17.74 -11.09 19.43
CA ALA A 335 -19.06 -11.69 19.20
C ALA A 335 -19.03 -13.21 19.00
N LEU A 336 -17.92 -13.77 18.49
CA LEU A 336 -17.74 -15.21 18.35
C LEU A 336 -17.23 -15.89 19.63
N ALA A 337 -16.64 -15.13 20.55
CA ALA A 337 -16.11 -15.64 21.82
C ALA A 337 -17.16 -15.69 22.95
N LEU A 338 -18.35 -15.10 22.73
CA LEU A 338 -19.48 -15.09 23.68
C LEU A 338 -20.50 -16.17 23.34
#